data_AF-A0A6V7K752-F1
#
_entry.id   AF-A0A6V7K752-F1
#
_cell.length_a   1.000
_cell.length_b   1.000
_cell.length_c   1.000
_cell.angle_alpha   90.00
_cell.angle_beta   90.00
_cell.angle_gamma   90.00
#
_symmetry.space_group_name_H-M   'P 1'
#
loop_
_entity.id
_entity.type
_entity.pdbx_description
1 polymer ?
#
loop_
_entity_poly.entity_id
_entity_poly.type
_entity_poly.pdbx_seq_one_letter_code
_entity_poly.pdbx_strand_id
1 'polypeptide(L)' 'MKMAAEVRWLFLSIGLFSFLSITNAGDVHRRFEYKYSFKPPYLAQKDGSVPFWEYGG' A
#
# COMPACT_ATOMS: atom_id res chain seq x y z
N MET A 1 -32.03 -31.92 -17.54
CA MET A 1 -31.76 -30.75 -16.68
C MET A 1 -30.52 -30.91 -15.77
N LYS A 2 -29.49 -31.70 -16.14
CA LYS A 2 -28.30 -31.91 -15.29
C LYS A 2 -27.22 -30.84 -15.47
N MET A 3 -27.02 -30.33 -16.70
CA MET A 3 -25.93 -29.39 -17.00
C MET A 3 -26.13 -27.97 -16.45
N ALA A 4 -27.37 -27.53 -16.26
CA ALA A 4 -27.66 -26.17 -15.77
C ALA A 4 -27.29 -25.97 -14.30
N ALA A 5 -27.29 -27.03 -13.48
CA ALA A 5 -26.88 -26.96 -12.08
C ALA A 5 -25.36 -26.89 -11.96
N GLU A 6 -24.62 -27.73 -12.69
CA GLU A 6 -23.15 -27.75 -12.70
C GLU A 6 -22.55 -26.39 -13.10
N VAL A 7 -23.10 -25.77 -14.14
CA VAL A 7 -22.65 -24.45 -14.62
C VAL A 7 -22.89 -23.34 -13.57
N ARG A 8 -23.97 -23.43 -12.77
CA ARG A 8 -24.24 -22.47 -11.68
C ARG A 8 -23.20 -22.58 -10.57
N TRP A 9 -22.80 -23.80 -10.22
CA TRP A 9 -21.75 -24.03 -9.22
C TRP A 9 -20.41 -23.46 -9.66
N LEU A 10 -20.08 -23.55 -10.96
CA LEU A 10 -18.87 -22.94 -11.52
C LEU A 10 -18.87 -21.41 -11.38
N PHE A 11 -19.99 -20.75 -11.68
CA PHE A 11 -20.08 -19.29 -11.50
C PHE A 11 -19.96 -18.87 -10.03
N LEU A 12 -20.58 -19.62 -9.12
CA LEU A 12 -20.47 -19.38 -7.68
C LEU A 12 -19.05 -19.62 -7.17
N SER A 13 -18.37 -20.68 -7.61
CA SER A 13 -17.00 -20.96 -7.20
C SER A 13 -16.02 -19.92 -7.74
N ILE A 14 -16.20 -19.46 -8.98
CA ILE A 14 -15.38 -18.40 -9.58
C ILE A 14 -15.61 -17.08 -8.82
N GLY A 15 -16.86 -16.71 -8.58
CA GLY A 15 -17.20 -15.49 -7.82
C GLY A 15 -16.63 -15.50 -6.40
N LEU A 16 -16.73 -16.63 -5.69
CA LEU A 16 -16.19 -16.81 -4.35
C LEU A 16 -14.65 -16.72 -4.35
N PHE A 17 -13.99 -17.37 -5.31
CA PHE A 17 -12.53 -17.32 -5.42
C PHE A 17 -12.02 -15.90 -5.72
N SER A 18 -12.69 -15.17 -6.61
CA SER A 18 -12.38 -13.76 -6.90
C SER A 18 -12.57 -12.88 -5.66
N PHE A 19 -13.64 -13.10 -4.89
CA PHE A 19 -13.91 -12.35 -3.67
C PHE A 19 -12.83 -12.57 -2.60
N LEU A 20 -12.46 -13.83 -2.35
CA LEU A 20 -11.39 -14.19 -1.41
C LEU A 20 -10.01 -13.66 -1.82
N SER A 21 -9.79 -13.48 -3.12
CA SER A 21 -8.54 -12.91 -3.65
C SER A 21 -8.44 -11.40 -3.42
N ILE A 22 -9.57 -10.66 -3.50
CA ILE A 22 -9.60 -9.21 -3.27
C ILE A 22 -9.33 -8.86 -1.80
N THR A 23 -9.78 -9.70 -0.86
CA THR A 23 -9.59 -9.47 0.58
C THR A 23 -8.16 -9.73 1.06
N ASN A 24 -7.31 -10.33 0.22
CA ASN A 24 -5.89 -10.63 0.51
C ASN A 24 -4.94 -9.47 0.16
N ALA A 25 -5.44 -8.23 0.13
CA ALA A 25 -4.58 -7.06 0.17
C ALA A 25 -4.00 -6.94 1.59
N GLY A 26 -2.97 -7.74 1.89
CA GLY A 26 -2.18 -7.59 3.10
C GLY A 26 -1.70 -6.14 3.21
N ASP A 27 -1.88 -5.54 4.39
CA ASP A 27 -1.53 -4.15 4.62
C ASP A 27 -0.06 -3.94 4.23
N VAL A 28 0.18 -3.11 3.21
CA VAL A 28 1.54 -2.88 2.71
C VAL A 28 2.31 -2.28 3.87
N HIS A 29 3.37 -2.94 4.33
CA HIS A 29 4.18 -2.42 5.41
C HIS A 29 4.78 -1.07 5.01
N ARG A 30 4.25 0.01 5.58
CA ARG A 30 4.75 1.37 5.36
C ARG A 30 5.88 1.64 6.33
N ARG A 31 7.09 1.79 5.80
CA ARG A 31 8.25 2.21 6.59
C ARG A 31 8.43 3.71 6.47
N PHE A 32 8.51 4.39 7.60
CA PHE A 32 8.93 5.79 7.61
C PHE A 32 10.43 5.90 7.37
N GLU A 33 10.82 6.70 6.38
CA GLU A 33 12.22 6.91 6.04
C GLU A 33 12.70 8.29 6.49
N TYR A 34 13.22 8.35 7.72
CA TYR A 34 13.66 9.60 8.35
C TYR A 34 14.69 10.37 7.53
N LYS A 35 15.60 9.68 6.83
CA LYS A 35 16.62 10.31 6.00
C LYS A 35 16.05 11.08 4.80
N TYR A 36 14.83 10.76 4.36
CA TYR A 36 14.15 11.41 3.24
C TYR A 36 12.99 12.29 3.69
N SER A 37 12.98 12.69 4.96
CA SER A 37 11.91 13.50 5.53
C SER A 37 12.49 14.60 6.41
N PHE A 38 11.85 15.77 6.42
CA PHE A 38 12.08 16.83 7.40
C PHE A 38 10.74 17.46 7.78
N LYS A 39 10.61 17.94 9.02
CA LYS A 39 9.37 18.58 9.52
C LYS A 39 9.67 19.70 10.54
N PRO A 40 8.82 20.74 10.65
CA PRO A 40 8.89 21.74 11.73
C PRO A 40 8.58 21.12 13.11
N PRO A 41 8.88 21.80 14.24
CA PRO A 41 9.37 23.18 14.37
C PRO A 41 10.89 23.36 14.15
N TYR A 42 11.69 22.30 14.26
CA TYR A 42 13.15 22.34 14.14
C TYR A 42 13.60 21.72 12.82
N LEU A 43 13.30 22.40 11.72
CA LEU A 43 13.62 21.94 10.37
C LEU A 43 15.12 22.09 10.06
N ALA A 44 15.68 23.24 10.43
CA ALA A 44 17.08 23.57 10.20
C ALA A 44 17.89 23.46 11.50
N GLN A 45 19.14 23.08 11.36
CA GLN A 45 20.14 23.10 12.43
C GLN A 45 20.59 24.55 12.74
N LYS A 46 21.44 24.71 13.76
CA LYS A 46 21.96 26.03 14.17
C LYS A 46 22.73 26.74 13.06
N ASP A 47 23.35 25.99 12.16
CA ASP A 47 24.09 26.48 11.00
C ASP A 47 23.20 26.71 9.77
N GLY A 48 21.88 26.49 9.88
CA GLY A 48 20.93 26.65 8.79
C GLY A 48 20.84 25.45 7.83
N SER A 49 21.59 24.38 8.08
CA SER A 49 21.53 23.15 7.27
C SER A 49 20.28 22.32 7.60
N VAL A 50 19.78 21.57 6.62
CA VAL A 50 18.71 20.58 6.81
C VAL A 50 19.36 19.19 6.86
N PRO A 51 19.14 18.39 7.93
CA PRO A 51 19.77 17.08 8.03
C PRO A 51 19.46 16.22 6.80
N PHE A 52 20.49 15.63 6.19
CA PHE A 52 20.40 14.76 4.99
C PHE A 52 20.08 15.45 3.66
N TRP A 53 19.91 16.77 3.62
CA TRP A 53 19.56 17.50 2.41
C TRP A 53 20.58 18.60 2.12
N GLU A 54 20.92 18.73 0.84
CA GLU A 54 21.60 19.89 0.29
C GLU A 54 20.58 20.67 -0.55
N TYR A 55 20.59 21.99 -0.43
CA TYR A 55 19.80 22.87 -1.27
C TYR A 55 20.72 23.90 -1.92
N GLY A 56 20.47 24.22 -3.18
CA GLY A 56 21.24 25.19 -3.95
C GLY A 56 20.32 26.18 -4.64
N GLY A 57 20.81 27.40 -4.82
CA GLY A 57 20.16 28.51 -5.52
C GLY A 57 21.23 29.42 -6.12
#